data_AF-R5GZ10-F1
#
_entry.id   AF-R5GZ10-F1
#
_cell.length_a   1.000
_cell.length_b   1.000
_cell.length_c   1.000
_cell.angle_alpha   90.00
_cell.angle_beta   90.00
_cell.angle_gamma   90.00
#
_symmetry.space_group_name_H-M   'P 1'
#
loop_
_entity.id
_entity.type
_entity.pdbx_description
1 polymer ?
#
loop_
_entity_poly.entity_id
_entity_poly.type
_entity_poly.pdbx_seq_one_letter_code
_entity_poly.pdbx_strand_id
1 'polypeptide(L)'
;MINPLLITRKENAGILRRICSELNAVPREMIGEDWSLAVFLKRDLKTYLYQSHFIFDLSAFKEQGDEFVNLCAGIYYQKSDANIVIYADNCYPGDEILDKLVHNGITNIVANYPMLTRKPTSP
;
A
#
# COMPACT_ATOMS: atom_id res chain seq x y z
N MET A 1 -1.63 -9.94 -17.26
CA MET A 1 -2.67 -8.89 -17.29
C MET A 1 -2.60 -8.14 -15.97
N ILE A 2 -2.53 -6.81 -16.00
CA ILE A 2 -2.47 -5.98 -14.78
C ILE A 2 -3.91 -5.70 -14.33
N ASN A 3 -4.22 -6.15 -13.13
CA ASN A 3 -5.48 -5.96 -12.43
C ASN A 3 -5.13 -5.61 -10.98
N PRO A 4 -5.02 -4.31 -10.65
CA PRO A 4 -4.63 -3.87 -9.33
C PRO A 4 -5.85 -3.61 -8.44
N LEU A 5 -5.73 -3.95 -7.16
CA LEU A 5 -6.61 -3.49 -6.10
C LEU A 5 -5.89 -2.44 -5.26
N LEU A 6 -6.45 -1.24 -5.18
CA LEU A 6 -6.03 -0.17 -4.29
C LEU A 6 -6.97 -0.08 -3.09
N ILE A 7 -6.42 -0.13 -1.88
CA ILE A 7 -7.13 0.27 -0.66
C ILE A 7 -6.47 1.55 -0.16
N THR A 8 -7.23 2.64 -0.10
CA THR A 8 -6.67 3.98 0.06
C THR A 8 -7.59 4.95 0.80
N ARG A 9 -6.98 5.96 1.44
CA ARG A 9 -7.74 7.13 1.88
C ARG A 9 -8.23 7.96 0.72
N LYS A 10 -9.23 8.80 0.97
CA LYS A 10 -9.85 9.67 -0.04
C LYS A 10 -8.85 10.67 -0.63
N GLU A 11 -7.94 11.17 0.20
CA GLU A 11 -6.91 12.16 -0.19
C GLU A 11 -5.92 11.56 -1.20
N ASN A 12 -5.68 10.25 -1.07
CA ASN A 12 -4.80 9.45 -1.91
C ASN A 12 -5.57 8.73 -3.04
N ALA A 13 -6.88 8.99 -3.17
CA ALA A 13 -7.67 8.37 -4.22
C ALA A 13 -7.15 8.79 -5.61
N GLY A 14 -7.05 7.82 -6.51
CA GLY A 14 -6.63 8.07 -7.88
C GLY A 14 -5.13 7.98 -8.15
N ILE A 15 -4.30 7.60 -7.17
CA ILE A 15 -2.86 7.29 -7.37
C ILE A 15 -2.63 6.37 -8.57
N LEU A 16 -3.51 5.38 -8.76
CA LEU A 16 -3.38 4.40 -9.84
C LEU A 16 -4.04 4.82 -11.16
N ARG A 17 -4.92 5.83 -11.17
CA ARG A 17 -5.80 6.09 -12.33
C ARG A 17 -5.01 6.42 -13.59
N ARG A 18 -3.99 7.29 -13.46
CA ARG A 18 -3.14 7.67 -14.58
C ARG A 18 -2.36 6.48 -15.15
N ILE A 19 -1.65 5.76 -14.28
CA ILE A 19 -0.83 4.61 -14.69
C ILE A 19 -1.70 3.50 -15.28
N CYS A 20 -2.83 3.19 -14.66
CA CYS A 20 -3.75 2.19 -15.19
C CYS A 20 -4.34 2.61 -16.53
N SER A 21 -4.66 3.90 -16.73
CA SER A 21 -5.08 4.42 -18.03
C SER A 21 -4.00 4.25 -19.10
N GLU A 22 -2.74 4.54 -18.78
CA GLU A 22 -1.60 4.36 -19.71
C GLU A 22 -1.36 2.89 -20.05
N LEU A 23 -1.65 1.98 -19.11
CA LEU A 23 -1.48 0.53 -19.25
C LEU A 23 -2.73 -0.20 -19.78
N ASN A 24 -3.80 0.51 -20.14
CA ASN A 24 -5.11 -0.07 -20.46
C ASN A 24 -5.62 -1.06 -19.39
N ALA A 25 -5.33 -0.77 -18.13
CA ALA A 25 -5.82 -1.49 -16.96
C ALA A 25 -6.97 -0.71 -16.31
N VAL A 26 -7.90 -1.42 -15.68
CA VAL A 26 -8.96 -0.81 -14.86
C VAL A 26 -8.63 -1.10 -13.40
N PRO A 27 -8.29 -0.08 -12.58
CA PRO A 27 -8.01 -0.32 -11.18
C PRO A 27 -9.32 -0.62 -10.44
N ARG A 28 -9.26 -1.54 -9.48
CA ARG A 28 -10.28 -1.65 -8.45
C ARG A 28 -9.85 -0.78 -7.27
N GLU A 29 -10.72 0.13 -6.83
CA GLU A 29 -10.44 1.04 -5.73
C GLU A 29 -11.42 0.81 -4.57
N MET A 30 -10.90 0.66 -3.36
CA MET A 30 -11.64 0.70 -2.10
C MET A 30 -11.19 1.96 -1.35
N ILE A 31 -12.02 3.00 -1.43
CA ILE A 31 -11.70 4.31 -0.89
C ILE A 31 -12.39 4.48 0.46
N GLY A 32 -11.61 4.79 1.50
CA GLY A 32 -12.10 5.00 2.86
C GLY A 32 -10.96 5.09 3.86
N GLU A 33 -11.30 5.19 5.13
CA GLU A 33 -10.34 5.21 6.24
C GLU A 33 -10.70 4.15 7.26
N ASP A 34 -9.80 3.90 8.21
CA ASP A 34 -9.99 2.87 9.24
C ASP A 34 -10.34 1.50 8.62
N TRP A 35 -9.64 1.10 7.57
CA TRP A 35 -9.72 -0.26 7.07
C TRP A 35 -8.99 -1.21 8.02
N SER A 36 -9.52 -2.42 8.17
CA SER A 36 -8.81 -3.48 8.91
C SER A 36 -8.23 -4.48 7.92
N LEU A 37 -6.90 -4.57 7.89
CA LEU A 37 -6.19 -5.57 7.08
C LEU A 37 -6.49 -6.99 7.61
N ALA A 38 -6.75 -7.14 8.90
CA ALA A 38 -7.16 -8.41 9.49
C ALA A 38 -8.53 -8.88 8.97
N VAL A 39 -9.50 -7.97 8.85
CA VAL A 39 -10.81 -8.26 8.27
C VAL A 39 -10.66 -8.59 6.79
N PHE A 40 -9.88 -7.78 6.05
CA PHE A 40 -9.63 -8.01 4.64
C PHE A 40 -9.04 -9.41 4.39
N LEU A 41 -7.97 -9.76 5.13
CA LEU A 41 -7.31 -11.06 5.03
C LEU A 41 -8.25 -12.23 5.34
N LYS A 42 -9.11 -12.10 6.35
CA LYS A 42 -9.99 -13.20 6.79
C LYS A 42 -11.24 -13.37 5.93
N ARG A 43 -11.81 -12.28 5.42
CA ARG A 43 -13.15 -12.27 4.80
C ARG A 43 -13.13 -11.92 3.32
N ASP A 44 -12.34 -10.93 2.94
CA ASP A 44 -12.50 -10.26 1.65
C ASP A 44 -11.48 -10.72 0.61
N LEU A 45 -10.28 -11.16 1.03
CA LEU A 45 -9.20 -11.59 0.13
C LEU A 45 -9.66 -12.64 -0.90
N LYS A 46 -10.55 -13.56 -0.50
CA LYS A 46 -11.12 -14.58 -1.40
C LYS A 46 -11.83 -13.99 -2.64
N THR A 47 -12.42 -12.81 -2.51
CA THR A 47 -13.09 -12.09 -3.60
C THR A 47 -12.08 -11.44 -4.56
N TYR A 48 -10.83 -11.30 -4.11
CA TYR A 48 -9.77 -10.57 -4.81
C TYR A 48 -8.59 -11.45 -5.22
N LEU A 49 -8.73 -12.79 -5.21
CA LEU A 49 -7.65 -13.71 -5.57
C LEU A 49 -7.14 -13.54 -7.03
N TYR A 50 -8.00 -13.03 -7.91
CA TYR A 50 -7.67 -12.69 -9.31
C TYR A 50 -6.95 -11.34 -9.47
N GLN A 51 -6.76 -10.60 -8.37
CA GLN A 51 -6.00 -9.36 -8.41
C GLN A 51 -4.51 -9.69 -8.48
N SER A 52 -3.84 -9.05 -9.43
CA SER A 52 -2.41 -9.22 -9.69
C SER A 52 -1.55 -8.42 -8.70
N HIS A 53 -2.05 -7.28 -8.24
CA HIS A 53 -1.34 -6.39 -7.33
C HIS A 53 -2.29 -5.91 -6.23
N PHE A 54 -1.79 -5.89 -5.00
CA PHE A 54 -2.48 -5.35 -3.84
C PHE A 54 -1.71 -4.11 -3.40
N ILE A 55 -2.27 -2.94 -3.68
CA ILE A 55 -1.71 -1.65 -3.29
C ILE A 55 -2.39 -1.21 -2.01
N PHE A 56 -1.62 -1.09 -0.94
CA PHE A 56 -2.09 -0.67 0.37
C PHE A 56 -1.51 0.69 0.72
N ASP A 57 -2.37 1.70 0.80
CA ASP A 57 -2.05 2.97 1.46
C ASP A 57 -1.96 2.73 2.96
N LEU A 58 -0.75 2.83 3.52
CA LEU A 58 -0.49 2.57 4.94
C LEU A 58 -1.39 3.43 5.84
N SER A 59 -1.68 4.66 5.44
CA SER A 59 -2.50 5.60 6.21
C SER A 59 -3.99 5.22 6.27
N ALA A 60 -4.44 4.32 5.39
CA ALA A 60 -5.83 3.89 5.32
C ALA A 60 -6.18 2.78 6.34
N PHE A 61 -5.19 2.19 7.00
CA PHE A 61 -5.36 1.03 7.87
C PHE A 61 -5.26 1.37 9.37
N LYS A 62 -6.05 0.65 10.17
CA LYS A 62 -6.00 0.74 11.64
C LYS A 62 -4.74 0.12 12.21
N GLU A 63 -4.31 -0.99 11.61
CA GLU A 63 -3.15 -1.74 12.05
C GLU A 63 -1.86 -0.99 11.72
N GLN A 64 -0.93 -0.96 12.68
CA GLN A 64 0.32 -0.21 12.57
C GLN A 64 1.50 -1.11 12.99
N GLY A 65 2.72 -0.74 12.59
CA GLY A 65 3.93 -1.45 13.00
C GLY A 65 3.91 -2.94 12.62
N ASP A 66 4.26 -3.78 13.59
CA ASP A 66 4.37 -5.24 13.38
C ASP A 66 3.04 -5.90 13.03
N GLU A 67 1.91 -5.39 13.54
CA GLU A 67 0.59 -5.96 13.23
C GLU A 67 0.29 -5.87 11.74
N PHE A 68 0.49 -4.68 11.15
CA PHE A 68 0.30 -4.46 9.72
C PHE A 68 1.22 -5.37 8.90
N VAL A 69 2.51 -5.43 9.24
CA VAL A 69 3.50 -6.23 8.53
C VAL A 69 3.16 -7.72 8.59
N ASN A 70 2.79 -8.23 9.76
CA ASN A 70 2.39 -9.63 9.94
C ASN A 70 1.13 -10.00 9.14
N LEU A 71 0.18 -9.07 9.03
CA LEU A 71 -1.03 -9.27 8.23
C LEU A 71 -0.72 -9.26 6.72
N CYS A 72 0.22 -8.43 6.25
CA CYS A 72 0.73 -8.53 4.89
C CYS A 72 1.40 -9.88 4.63
N ALA A 73 2.21 -10.40 5.56
CA ALA A 73 2.76 -11.75 5.47
C ALA A 73 1.65 -12.83 5.40
N GLY A 74 0.58 -12.64 6.17
CA GLY A 74 -0.66 -13.41 6.11
C GLY A 74 -1.24 -13.56 4.70
N ILE A 75 -1.16 -12.52 3.88
CA ILE A 75 -1.64 -12.55 2.49
C ILE A 75 -0.78 -13.49 1.64
N TYR A 76 0.55 -13.46 1.78
CA TYR A 76 1.44 -14.38 1.05
C TYR A 76 1.16 -15.85 1.37
N TYR A 77 0.75 -16.17 2.60
CA TYR A 77 0.36 -17.54 2.95
C TYR A 77 -0.93 -17.99 2.23
N GLN A 78 -1.88 -17.09 1.99
CA GLN A 78 -3.13 -17.42 1.29
C GLN A 78 -3.03 -17.26 -0.24
N LYS A 79 -2.12 -16.40 -0.71
CA LYS A 79 -1.85 -16.12 -2.11
C LYS A 79 -0.34 -15.89 -2.28
N SER A 80 0.39 -16.97 -2.56
CA SER A 80 1.85 -16.97 -2.64
C SER A 80 2.43 -16.13 -3.77
N ASP A 81 1.65 -15.88 -4.83
CA ASP A 81 1.99 -15.03 -5.97
C ASP A 81 1.46 -13.60 -5.81
N ALA A 82 0.97 -13.20 -4.63
CA ALA A 82 0.52 -11.84 -4.39
C ALA A 82 1.67 -10.85 -4.66
N ASN A 83 1.37 -9.74 -5.33
CA ASN A 83 2.31 -8.63 -5.42
C ASN A 83 1.81 -7.49 -4.54
N ILE A 84 2.35 -7.40 -3.32
CA ILE A 84 1.98 -6.36 -2.37
C ILE A 84 2.85 -5.13 -2.63
N VAL A 85 2.20 -3.98 -2.80
CA VAL A 85 2.83 -2.66 -2.92
C VAL A 85 2.35 -1.80 -1.77
N ILE A 86 3.26 -1.21 -1.00
CA ILE A 86 2.90 -0.31 0.09
C ILE A 86 3.06 1.12 -0.37
N TYR A 87 1.97 1.89 -0.33
CA TYR A 87 2.02 3.33 -0.48
C TYR A 87 2.18 3.95 0.91
N ALA A 88 3.37 4.46 1.20
CA ALA A 88 3.79 4.94 2.50
C ALA A 88 3.92 6.48 2.47
N ASP A 89 2.79 7.16 2.39
CA ASP A 89 2.76 8.64 2.42
C ASP A 89 3.22 9.16 3.78
N ASN A 90 4.09 10.17 3.78
CA ASN A 90 4.71 10.76 4.97
C ASN A 90 5.60 9.81 5.80
N CYS A 91 6.06 8.70 5.23
CA CYS A 91 7.14 7.91 5.82
C CYS A 91 8.50 8.37 5.31
N TYR A 92 9.46 8.51 6.22
CA TYR A 92 10.82 8.99 5.96
C TYR A 92 11.84 7.86 6.04
N PRO A 93 13.00 7.99 5.36
CA PRO A 93 14.12 7.07 5.56
C PRO A 93 14.50 6.98 7.05
N GLY A 94 14.54 5.75 7.58
CA GLY A 94 14.79 5.48 8.99
C GLY A 94 13.54 5.31 9.85
N ASP A 95 12.34 5.50 9.29
CA ASP A 95 11.10 5.14 9.98
C ASP A 95 11.00 3.62 10.18
N GLU A 96 10.78 3.21 11.42
CA GLU A 96 10.81 1.80 11.85
C GLU A 96 9.86 0.90 11.03
N ILE A 97 8.71 1.43 10.59
CA ILE A 97 7.76 0.68 9.76
C ILE A 97 8.35 0.27 8.40
N LEU A 98 9.18 1.14 7.79
CA LEU A 98 9.81 0.83 6.51
C LEU A 98 10.85 -0.29 6.67
N ASP A 99 11.65 -0.23 7.73
CA ASP A 99 12.62 -1.27 8.06
C ASP A 99 11.94 -2.61 8.32
N LYS A 100 10.81 -2.61 9.04
CA LYS A 100 10.01 -3.80 9.30
C LYS A 100 9.45 -4.42 8.02
N LEU A 101 8.91 -3.60 7.11
CA LEU A 101 8.41 -4.07 5.81
C LEU A 101 9.53 -4.75 5.02
N VAL A 102 10.69 -4.10 4.90
CA VAL A 102 11.84 -4.62 4.16
C VAL A 102 12.39 -5.91 4.79
N HIS A 103 12.56 -5.96 6.11
CA HIS A 103 13.01 -7.17 6.81
C HIS A 103 12.05 -8.35 6.63
N ASN A 104 10.77 -8.10 6.40
CA ASN A 104 9.76 -9.13 6.12
C ASN A 104 9.55 -9.38 4.62
N GLY A 105 10.46 -8.88 3.76
CA GLY A 105 10.44 -9.14 2.32
C GLY A 105 9.46 -8.31 1.51
N ILE A 106 8.76 -7.35 2.14
CA ILE A 106 7.86 -6.41 1.45
C ILE A 106 8.69 -5.22 0.99
N THR A 107 9.17 -5.29 -0.25
CA THR A 107 10.16 -4.34 -0.80
C THR A 107 9.59 -3.39 -1.85
N ASN A 108 8.39 -3.65 -2.37
CA ASN A 108 7.70 -2.73 -3.27
C ASN A 108 7.04 -1.59 -2.47
N ILE A 109 7.85 -0.66 -1.99
CA ILE A 109 7.41 0.47 -1.17
C ILE A 109 7.50 1.75 -2.00
N VAL A 110 6.39 2.46 -2.11
CA VAL A 110 6.30 3.80 -2.71
C VAL A 110 6.16 4.78 -1.56
N ALA A 111 7.28 5.36 -1.13
CA ALA A 111 7.27 6.44 -0.15
C ALA A 111 7.15 7.78 -0.86
N ASN A 112 6.15 8.56 -0.48
CA ASN A 112 6.01 9.94 -0.91
C ASN A 112 6.27 10.85 0.29
N TYR A 113 7.34 11.63 0.21
CA TYR A 113 7.64 12.67 1.19
C TYR A 113 7.66 14.01 0.44
N PRO A 114 6.82 14.98 0.83
CA PRO A 114 6.96 16.32 0.29
C PRO A 114 8.36 16.81 0.69
N MET A 115 9.19 17.13 -0.30
CA MET A 115 10.44 17.86 -0.05
C MET A 115 10.02 19.11 0.74
N LEU A 116 10.37 19.16 2.02
CA LEU A 116 10.37 20.41 2.76
C LEU A 116 11.17 21.37 1.89
N THR A 117 10.50 22.36 1.31
CA THR A 117 11.15 23.42 0.58
C THR A 117 12.04 24.12 1.60
N ARG A 118 13.30 23.65 1.73
CA ARG A 118 14.34 24.43 2.39
C ARG A 118 14.39 25.71 1.56
N LYS A 119 13.81 26.79 2.08
CA LYS A 119 14.20 28.12 1.64
C LYS A 119 15.72 28.12 1.71
N PRO A 120 16.45 28.41 0.62
CA PRO A 120 17.88 28.58 0.72
C PRO A 120 18.09 29.64 1.81
N THR A 121 18.79 29.26 2.87
CA THR A 121 19.35 30.24 3.79
C THR A 121 20.32 31.05 2.94
N SER A 122 19.91 32.25 2.56
CA SER A 122 20.78 33.20 1.89
C SER A 122 22.05 33.38 2.74
N PRO A 123 23.24 33.44 2.11
CA PRO A 123 24.49 33.62 2.82
C PRO A 123 24.55 34.93 3.62
#